data_AF-A0A7J9W250-F1
#
_entry.id   AF-A0A7J9W250-F1
#
_cell.length_a   1.000
_cell.length_b   1.000
_cell.length_c   1.000
_cell.angle_alpha   90.00
_cell.angle_beta   90.00
_cell.angle_gamma   90.00
#
_symmetry.space_group_name_H-M   'P 1'
#
loop_
_entity.id
_entity.type
_entity.pdbx_description
1 polymer ?
#
loop_
_entity_poly.entity_id
_entity_poly.type
_entity_poly.pdbx_seq_one_letter_code
_entity_poly.pdbx_strand_id
1 'polypeptide(L)'
;MADRYVDYVPVTDVKQAPRNPKQHDATGIGRSIGHFGVAEVPLLDERTGCLVAGHGRHDHVLSLHGNGSAPPDGIQVADDGTWLMPVIRGWSSRSDDDAEAYLVASNRLTQTGGWDERMLTEVLGDLGEAQMLELTGFAADDLDALEALARADGAEATDEEILAETDRAGWPVIRAQVPPDVYERWEGVDGDDDAERVLAVLELAGL
;
A
#
# COMPACT_ATOMS: atom_id res chain seq x y z
N MET A 1 -14.75 -28.59 -5.16
CA MET A 1 -13.56 -27.74 -5.40
C MET A 1 -12.35 -28.57 -5.01
N ALA A 2 -11.28 -28.53 -5.81
CA ALA A 2 -10.02 -29.15 -5.41
C ALA A 2 -9.46 -28.42 -4.19
N ASP A 3 -8.72 -29.14 -3.35
CA ASP A 3 -8.00 -28.56 -2.22
C ASP A 3 -7.01 -27.51 -2.72
N ARG A 4 -6.71 -26.52 -1.87
CA ARG A 4 -5.65 -25.54 -2.15
C ARG A 4 -4.29 -26.23 -1.98
N TYR A 5 -3.36 -25.96 -2.89
CA TYR A 5 -1.99 -26.46 -2.83
C TYR A 5 -1.02 -25.41 -3.40
N VAL A 6 0.27 -25.56 -3.12
CA VAL A 6 1.33 -24.76 -3.74
C VAL A 6 1.99 -25.62 -4.82
N ASP A 7 2.14 -25.05 -6.00
CA ASP A 7 2.87 -25.65 -7.13
C ASP A 7 4.04 -24.75 -7.53
N TYR A 8 5.09 -25.34 -8.09
CA TYR A 8 6.28 -24.63 -8.54
C TYR A 8 6.30 -24.58 -10.06
N VAL A 9 5.95 -23.42 -10.61
CA VAL A 9 5.70 -23.21 -12.05
C VAL A 9 6.85 -22.41 -12.65
N PRO A 10 7.34 -22.73 -13.86
CA PRO A 10 8.32 -21.88 -14.55
C PRO A 10 7.86 -20.42 -14.56
N VAL A 11 8.73 -19.51 -14.12
CA VAL A 11 8.37 -18.09 -13.98
C VAL A 11 7.89 -17.50 -15.31
N THR A 12 8.41 -18.00 -16.44
CA THR A 12 8.00 -17.60 -17.80
C THR A 12 6.61 -18.08 -18.20
N ASP A 13 6.09 -19.11 -17.53
CA ASP A 13 4.82 -19.76 -17.87
C ASP A 13 3.65 -19.25 -17.03
N VAL A 14 3.94 -18.53 -15.93
CA VAL A 14 2.95 -17.87 -15.09
C VAL A 14 2.31 -16.71 -15.85
N LYS A 15 1.00 -16.80 -16.09
CA LYS A 15 0.26 -15.82 -16.88
C LYS A 15 -0.36 -14.74 -16.02
N GLN A 16 -0.16 -13.50 -16.43
CA GLN A 16 -0.78 -12.32 -15.83
C GLN A 16 -2.27 -12.23 -16.21
N ALA A 17 -3.07 -11.55 -15.39
CA ALA A 17 -4.46 -11.25 -15.76
C ALA A 17 -4.50 -10.35 -17.01
N PRO A 18 -5.44 -10.57 -17.96
CA PRO A 18 -5.57 -9.71 -19.14
C PRO A 18 -5.86 -8.24 -18.82
N ARG A 19 -6.53 -8.00 -17.68
CA ARG A 19 -6.83 -6.68 -17.15
C ARG A 19 -6.44 -6.64 -15.68
N ASN A 20 -5.54 -5.72 -15.33
CA ASN A 20 -5.15 -5.46 -13.95
C ASN A 20 -5.09 -3.94 -13.71
N PRO A 21 -6.07 -3.35 -13.00
CA PRO A 21 -6.05 -1.92 -12.70
C PRO A 21 -5.08 -1.55 -11.58
N LYS A 22 -4.54 -2.53 -10.83
CA LYS A 22 -3.63 -2.26 -9.72
C LYS A 22 -2.21 -1.99 -10.24
N GLN A 23 -1.72 -0.78 -10.01
CA GLN A 23 -0.31 -0.46 -10.19
C GLN A 23 0.54 -1.01 -9.04
N HIS A 24 1.83 -1.22 -9.28
CA HIS A 24 2.76 -1.82 -8.34
C HIS A 24 3.89 -0.86 -8.00
N ASP A 25 4.26 -0.77 -6.72
CA ASP A 25 5.50 -0.13 -6.29
C ASP A 25 6.67 -1.09 -6.55
N ALA A 26 7.26 -0.99 -7.73
CA ALA A 26 8.37 -1.86 -8.13
C ALA A 26 9.59 -1.74 -7.21
N THR A 27 9.83 -0.54 -6.67
CA THR A 27 10.98 -0.27 -5.79
C THR A 27 10.77 -0.92 -4.42
N GLY A 28 9.61 -0.72 -3.80
CA GLY A 28 9.25 -1.37 -2.54
C GLY A 28 9.20 -2.89 -2.67
N ILE A 29 8.59 -3.41 -3.74
CA ILE A 29 8.58 -4.86 -4.02
C ILE A 29 10.00 -5.40 -4.16
N GLY A 30 10.89 -4.69 -4.86
CA GLY A 30 12.26 -5.13 -5.02
C GLY A 30 13.05 -5.16 -3.71
N ARG A 31 12.89 -4.14 -2.86
CA ARG A 31 13.47 -4.15 -1.50
C ARG A 31 12.93 -5.30 -0.66
N SER A 32 11.62 -5.49 -0.68
CA SER A 32 10.94 -6.56 0.07
C SER A 32 11.40 -7.95 -0.39
N ILE A 33 11.38 -8.24 -1.69
CA ILE A 33 11.84 -9.54 -2.24
C ILE A 33 13.34 -9.73 -2.02
N GLY A 34 14.15 -8.68 -2.15
CA GLY A 34 15.59 -8.76 -1.91
C GLY A 34 15.95 -9.13 -0.47
N HIS A 35 15.11 -8.78 0.50
CA HIS A 35 15.34 -9.07 1.92
C HIS A 35 14.61 -10.33 2.42
N PHE A 36 13.32 -10.47 2.09
CA PHE A 36 12.45 -11.54 2.60
C PHE A 36 12.30 -12.71 1.63
N GLY A 37 12.82 -12.60 0.41
CA GLY A 37 12.48 -13.51 -0.68
C GLY A 37 11.02 -13.37 -1.12
N VAL A 38 10.54 -14.37 -1.85
CA VAL A 38 9.13 -14.49 -2.26
C VAL A 38 8.31 -15.06 -1.09
N ALA A 39 8.15 -14.27 -0.02
CA ALA A 39 7.43 -14.67 1.19
C ALA A 39 5.91 -14.80 0.95
N GLU A 40 5.33 -13.88 0.17
CA GLU A 40 3.93 -13.98 -0.29
C GLU A 40 3.86 -14.60 -1.68
N VAL A 41 3.12 -15.70 -1.77
CA VAL A 41 2.98 -16.52 -2.98
C VAL A 41 1.77 -16.05 -3.81
N PRO A 42 1.91 -15.82 -5.13
CA PRO A 42 0.79 -15.46 -6.00
C PRO A 42 -0.35 -16.49 -6.01
N LEU A 43 -1.56 -16.04 -6.30
CA LEU A 43 -2.72 -16.91 -6.48
C LEU A 43 -3.11 -16.99 -7.95
N LEU A 44 -3.25 -18.22 -8.46
CA LEU A 44 -3.73 -18.50 -9.80
C LEU A 44 -5.18 -19.00 -9.79
N ASP A 45 -5.93 -18.58 -10.80
CA ASP A 45 -7.26 -19.09 -11.12
C ASP A 45 -7.18 -20.22 -12.15
N GLU A 46 -7.50 -21.44 -11.73
CA GLU A 46 -7.50 -22.63 -12.60
C GLU A 46 -8.43 -22.49 -13.81
N ARG A 47 -9.52 -21.71 -13.69
CA ARG A 47 -10.49 -21.55 -14.80
C ARG A 47 -9.90 -20.70 -15.91
N THR A 48 -9.21 -19.62 -15.57
CA THR A 48 -8.63 -18.67 -16.54
C THR A 48 -7.17 -19.00 -16.87
N GLY A 49 -6.49 -19.78 -16.03
CA GLY A 49 -5.07 -20.04 -16.12
C GLY A 49 -4.20 -18.82 -15.80
N CYS A 50 -4.76 -17.78 -15.21
CA CYS A 50 -4.10 -16.48 -14.97
C CYS A 50 -4.01 -16.17 -13.48
N LEU A 51 -3.03 -15.36 -13.10
CA LEU A 51 -2.93 -14.80 -11.76
C LEU A 51 -4.12 -13.89 -11.47
N VAL A 52 -4.65 -14.02 -10.26
CA VAL A 52 -5.66 -13.11 -9.70
C VAL A 52 -5.13 -12.32 -8.49
N ALA A 53 -3.96 -12.70 -7.96
CA ALA A 53 -3.19 -11.89 -7.02
C ALA A 53 -1.70 -12.18 -7.15
N GLY A 54 -0.85 -11.20 -6.81
CA GLY A 54 0.61 -11.34 -6.83
C GLY A 54 1.31 -10.90 -8.12
N HIS A 55 0.62 -10.20 -9.03
CA HIS A 55 1.13 -9.72 -10.33
C HIS A 55 2.48 -9.00 -10.23
N GLY A 56 2.59 -7.99 -9.36
CA GLY A 56 3.84 -7.23 -9.21
C GLY A 56 5.04 -8.03 -8.68
N ARG A 57 4.81 -9.08 -7.89
CA ARG A 57 5.88 -9.96 -7.41
C ARG A 57 6.37 -10.86 -8.55
N HIS A 58 5.45 -11.40 -9.34
CA HIS A 58 5.81 -12.13 -10.56
C HIS A 58 6.59 -11.23 -11.53
N ASP A 59 6.12 -10.00 -11.79
CA ASP A 59 6.80 -9.05 -12.66
C ASP A 59 8.22 -8.75 -12.19
N HIS A 60 8.42 -8.57 -10.88
CA HIS A 60 9.75 -8.34 -10.32
C HIS A 60 10.67 -9.56 -10.50
N VAL A 61 10.22 -10.77 -10.16
CA VAL A 61 11.01 -12.00 -10.34
C VAL A 61 11.33 -12.23 -11.81
N LEU A 62 10.36 -12.02 -12.71
CA LEU A 62 10.56 -12.13 -14.15
C LEU A 62 11.59 -11.11 -14.67
N SER A 63 11.59 -9.89 -14.11
CA SER A 63 12.60 -8.88 -14.41
C SER A 63 14.00 -9.30 -13.97
N LEU A 64 14.15 -9.83 -12.74
CA LEU A 64 15.41 -10.39 -12.24
C LEU A 64 15.92 -11.53 -13.11
N HIS A 65 15.03 -12.45 -13.50
CA HIS A 65 15.39 -13.54 -14.43
C HIS A 65 15.86 -12.98 -15.78
N GLY A 66 15.13 -12.04 -16.36
CA GLY A 66 15.45 -11.45 -17.67
C GLY A 66 16.74 -10.62 -17.71
N ASN A 67 17.18 -10.08 -16.57
CA ASN A 67 18.42 -9.32 -16.47
C ASN A 67 19.63 -10.14 -15.99
N GLY A 68 19.45 -11.44 -15.73
CA GLY A 68 20.52 -12.35 -15.33
C GLY A 68 20.95 -12.22 -13.86
N SER A 69 20.10 -11.65 -13.00
CA SER A 69 20.32 -11.64 -11.54
C SER A 69 20.25 -13.04 -10.95
N ALA A 70 20.68 -13.19 -9.70
CA ALA A 70 20.47 -14.42 -8.95
C ALA A 70 18.99 -14.61 -8.58
N PRO A 71 18.48 -15.85 -8.50
CA PRO A 71 17.12 -16.12 -8.04
C PRO A 71 16.96 -15.66 -6.60
N PRO A 72 15.90 -14.91 -6.26
CA PRO A 72 15.62 -14.56 -4.88
C PRO A 72 15.16 -15.80 -4.10
N ASP A 73 15.31 -15.76 -2.78
CA ASP A 73 14.82 -16.82 -1.89
C ASP A 73 13.35 -17.14 -2.15
N GLY A 74 13.00 -18.42 -2.11
CA GLY A 74 11.67 -18.92 -2.46
C GLY A 74 11.50 -19.31 -3.94
N ILE A 75 12.38 -18.86 -4.84
CA ILE A 75 12.46 -19.37 -6.21
C ILE A 75 13.32 -20.63 -6.23
N GLN A 76 12.78 -21.72 -6.76
CA GLN A 76 13.55 -22.95 -6.99
C GLN A 76 14.23 -22.88 -8.36
N VAL A 77 15.42 -23.47 -8.48
CA VAL A 77 16.11 -23.62 -9.76
C VAL A 77 16.18 -25.09 -10.10
N ALA A 78 15.60 -25.48 -11.23
CA ALA A 78 15.68 -26.84 -11.74
C ALA A 78 17.09 -27.15 -12.29
N ASP A 79 17.37 -28.43 -12.52
CA ASP A 79 18.68 -28.91 -13.01
C ASP A 79 19.12 -28.27 -14.34
N ASP A 80 18.16 -27.86 -15.17
CA ASP A 80 18.40 -27.19 -16.45
C ASP A 80 18.51 -25.66 -16.36
N GLY A 81 18.46 -25.11 -15.13
CA GLY A 81 18.52 -23.68 -14.86
C GLY A 81 17.17 -22.96 -14.84
N THR A 82 16.06 -23.67 -15.06
CA THR A 82 14.72 -23.05 -15.06
C THR A 82 14.34 -22.54 -13.67
N TRP A 83 13.93 -21.26 -13.59
CA TRP A 83 13.40 -20.68 -12.35
C TRP A 83 11.93 -21.05 -12.16
N LEU A 84 11.63 -21.73 -11.06
CA LEU A 84 10.29 -22.15 -10.67
C LEU A 84 9.78 -21.28 -9.52
N MET A 85 8.72 -20.52 -9.79
CA MET A 85 8.04 -19.67 -8.84
C MET A 85 6.96 -20.47 -8.11
N PRO A 86 6.87 -20.40 -6.76
CA PRO A 86 5.74 -20.96 -6.05
C PRO A 86 4.47 -20.20 -6.45
N VAL A 87 3.36 -20.92 -6.62
CA VAL A 87 2.04 -20.36 -6.93
C VAL A 87 0.98 -21.15 -6.16
N ILE A 88 0.04 -20.46 -5.52
CA ILE A 88 -1.13 -21.09 -4.92
C ILE A 88 -2.10 -21.50 -6.03
N ARG A 89 -2.51 -22.77 -6.00
CA ARG A 89 -3.34 -23.45 -6.99
C ARG A 89 -4.62 -24.03 -6.38
N GLY A 90 -5.48 -24.53 -7.25
CA GLY A 90 -6.76 -25.17 -6.93
C GLY A 90 -7.95 -24.22 -6.83
N TRP A 91 -7.74 -22.89 -6.88
CA TRP A 91 -8.83 -21.90 -6.86
C TRP A 91 -9.42 -21.72 -8.25
N SER A 92 -10.74 -21.58 -8.34
CA SER A 92 -11.42 -21.33 -9.61
C SER A 92 -12.51 -20.29 -9.42
N SER A 93 -12.45 -19.22 -10.19
CA SER A 93 -13.54 -18.24 -10.27
C SER A 93 -14.79 -18.86 -10.89
N ARG A 94 -15.97 -18.30 -10.58
CA ARG A 94 -17.25 -18.73 -11.16
C ARG A 94 -17.50 -18.14 -12.55
N SER A 95 -16.89 -17.00 -12.85
CA SER A 95 -16.99 -16.25 -14.11
C SER A 95 -15.82 -15.28 -14.24
N ASP A 96 -15.69 -14.63 -15.40
CA ASP A 96 -14.64 -13.61 -15.61
C ASP A 96 -14.85 -12.41 -14.68
N ASP A 97 -16.11 -11.98 -14.50
CA ASP A 97 -16.47 -10.95 -13.52
C ASP A 97 -16.08 -11.36 -12.09
N ASP A 98 -16.20 -12.63 -11.72
CA ASP A 98 -15.81 -13.14 -10.39
C ASP A 98 -14.28 -13.14 -10.20
N ALA A 99 -13.52 -13.46 -11.26
CA ALA A 99 -12.06 -13.38 -11.24
C ALA A 99 -11.58 -11.93 -11.10
N GLU A 100 -12.15 -11.01 -11.87
CA GLU A 100 -11.80 -9.60 -11.83
C GLU A 100 -12.26 -8.93 -10.53
N ALA A 101 -13.44 -9.29 -10.02
CA ALA A 101 -13.92 -8.83 -8.73
C ALA A 101 -12.95 -9.25 -7.62
N TYR A 102 -12.48 -10.49 -7.62
CA TYR A 102 -11.48 -10.94 -6.65
C TYR A 102 -10.13 -10.22 -6.81
N LEU A 103 -9.66 -10.03 -8.05
CA LEU A 103 -8.43 -9.29 -8.35
C LEU A 103 -8.48 -7.88 -7.75
N VAL A 104 -9.59 -7.16 -7.93
CA VAL A 104 -9.77 -5.82 -7.36
C VAL A 104 -9.95 -5.88 -5.84
N ALA A 105 -10.80 -6.78 -5.34
CA ALA A 105 -11.11 -6.88 -3.91
C ALA A 105 -9.90 -7.24 -3.06
N SER A 106 -9.06 -8.17 -3.51
CA SER A 106 -7.84 -8.60 -2.79
C SER A 106 -6.86 -7.45 -2.54
N ASN A 107 -6.88 -6.42 -3.39
CA ASN A 107 -6.08 -5.21 -3.21
C ASN A 107 -6.84 -4.13 -2.43
N ARG A 108 -8.10 -3.84 -2.83
CA ARG A 108 -8.86 -2.74 -2.26
C ARG A 108 -9.24 -2.96 -0.80
N LEU A 109 -9.55 -4.19 -0.40
CA LEU A 109 -9.92 -4.50 0.97
C LEU A 109 -8.73 -4.30 1.92
N THR A 110 -7.52 -4.67 1.50
CA THR A 110 -6.28 -4.39 2.25
C THR A 110 -6.04 -2.89 2.40
N GLN A 111 -6.27 -2.09 1.35
CA GLN A 111 -6.13 -0.62 1.42
C GLN A 111 -7.19 0.04 2.30
N THR A 112 -8.39 -0.56 2.38
CA THR A 112 -9.52 0.01 3.12
C THR A 112 -9.51 -0.36 4.60
N GLY A 113 -8.81 -1.44 4.97
CA GLY A 113 -8.72 -1.92 6.35
C GLY A 113 -8.08 -0.94 7.32
N GLY A 114 -7.32 0.04 6.83
CA GLY A 114 -6.60 1.01 7.65
C GLY A 114 -5.60 0.33 8.60
N TRP A 115 -5.14 1.09 9.59
CA TRP A 115 -4.23 0.63 10.61
C TRP A 115 -4.74 1.05 12.00
N ASP A 116 -4.39 0.29 13.03
CA ASP A 116 -4.36 0.83 14.38
C ASP A 116 -3.15 1.76 14.46
N GLU A 117 -3.39 3.07 14.42
CA GLU A 117 -2.32 4.07 14.29
C GLU A 117 -1.35 4.04 15.47
N ARG A 118 -1.82 3.77 16.69
CA ARG A 118 -0.96 3.71 17.88
C ARG A 118 -0.02 2.51 17.79
N MET A 119 -0.60 1.33 17.53
CA MET A 119 0.20 0.11 17.37
C MET A 119 1.15 0.20 16.18
N LEU A 120 0.70 0.79 15.07
CA LEU A 120 1.53 0.99 13.89
C LEU A 120 2.73 1.90 14.21
N THR A 121 2.51 3.01 14.91
CA THR A 121 3.58 3.96 15.29
C THR A 121 4.64 3.26 16.13
N GLU A 122 4.23 2.49 17.15
CA GLU A 122 5.14 1.73 18.00
C GLU A 122 5.98 0.74 17.18
N VAL A 123 5.34 -0.07 16.32
CA VAL A 123 6.04 -1.06 15.49
C VAL A 123 7.00 -0.40 14.50
N LEU A 124 6.60 0.70 13.85
CA LEU A 124 7.45 1.41 12.90
C LEU A 124 8.65 2.08 13.60
N GLY A 125 8.47 2.59 14.82
CA GLY A 125 9.56 3.09 15.67
C GLY A 125 10.61 2.01 15.96
N ASP A 126 10.17 0.84 16.45
CA ASP A 126 11.04 -0.31 16.71
C ASP A 126 11.79 -0.76 15.43
N LEU A 127 11.10 -0.76 14.28
CA LEU A 127 11.71 -1.11 12.99
C LEU A 127 12.68 -0.03 12.48
N GLY A 128 12.47 1.25 12.84
CA GLY A 128 13.41 2.34 12.62
C GLY A 128 14.73 2.11 13.34
N GLU A 129 14.68 1.79 14.64
CA GLU A 129 15.85 1.45 15.45
C GLU A 129 16.58 0.22 14.91
N ALA A 130 15.81 -0.78 14.42
CA ALA A 130 16.35 -1.97 13.79
C ALA A 130 16.87 -1.77 12.36
N GLN A 131 16.79 -0.56 11.78
CA GLN A 131 17.15 -0.24 10.39
C GLN A 131 16.38 -1.08 9.34
N MET A 132 15.14 -1.43 9.65
CA MET A 132 14.26 -2.23 8.78
C MET A 132 13.05 -1.44 8.25
N LEU A 133 12.89 -0.17 8.65
CA LEU A 133 11.75 0.67 8.26
C LEU A 133 11.52 0.70 6.75
N GLU A 134 12.56 0.87 5.95
CA GLU A 134 12.45 0.94 4.48
C GLU A 134 11.84 -0.32 3.83
N LEU A 135 11.90 -1.47 4.51
CA LEU A 135 11.35 -2.74 4.02
C LEU A 135 9.82 -2.81 4.14
N THR A 136 9.23 -1.94 4.95
CA THR A 136 7.79 -1.88 5.22
C THR A 136 7.00 -1.12 4.15
N GLY A 137 7.70 -0.27 3.38
CA GLY A 137 7.09 0.71 2.48
C GLY A 137 6.79 2.07 3.13
N PHE A 138 6.97 2.21 4.46
CA PHE A 138 6.94 3.50 5.15
C PHE A 138 8.32 4.18 5.09
N ALA A 139 8.30 5.51 4.96
CA ALA A 139 9.47 6.38 5.07
C ALA A 139 9.59 6.96 6.49
N ALA A 140 10.76 7.55 6.80
CA ALA A 140 10.97 8.25 8.06
C ALA A 140 9.94 9.38 8.27
N ASP A 141 9.65 10.15 7.22
CA ASP A 141 8.65 11.22 7.25
C ASP A 141 7.23 10.70 7.58
N ASP A 142 6.90 9.46 7.22
CA ASP A 142 5.61 8.85 7.56
C ASP A 142 5.54 8.51 9.05
N LEU A 143 6.64 7.99 9.62
CA LEU A 143 6.76 7.72 11.05
C LEU A 143 6.67 9.02 11.86
N ASP A 144 7.41 10.06 11.46
CA ASP A 144 7.38 11.37 12.11
C ASP A 144 5.95 11.95 12.13
N ALA A 145 5.20 11.77 11.04
CA ALA A 145 3.80 12.19 10.94
C ALA A 145 2.87 11.40 11.87
N LEU A 146 3.04 10.07 11.95
CA LEU A 146 2.28 9.21 12.86
C LEU A 146 2.55 9.55 14.33
N GLU A 147 3.81 9.78 14.70
CA GLU A 147 4.16 10.20 16.06
C GLU A 147 3.58 11.58 16.40
N ALA A 148 3.57 12.51 15.45
CA ALA A 148 2.95 13.82 15.65
C ALA A 148 1.45 13.71 15.93
N LEU A 149 0.74 12.86 15.18
CA LEU A 149 -0.68 12.56 15.42
C LEU A 149 -0.90 11.93 16.81
N ALA A 150 -0.07 10.96 17.20
CA ALA A 150 -0.18 10.31 18.50
C ALA A 150 0.02 11.27 19.68
N ARG A 151 0.96 12.22 19.56
CA ARG A 151 1.16 13.28 20.58
C ARG A 151 -0.04 14.22 20.68
N ALA A 152 -0.66 14.57 19.56
CA ALA A 152 -1.84 15.43 19.54
C ALA A 152 -3.07 14.74 20.14
N ASP A 153 -3.25 13.44 19.90
CA ASP A 153 -4.38 12.65 20.44
C ASP A 153 -4.22 12.32 21.93
N GLY A 154 -2.98 12.25 22.43
CA GLY A 154 -2.67 12.05 23.86
C GLY A 154 -2.61 13.33 24.69
N ALA A 155 -2.66 14.51 24.06
CA ALA A 155 -2.75 15.78 24.76
C ALA A 155 -4.18 15.97 25.29
N GLU A 156 -4.42 15.63 26.56
CA GLU A 156 -5.46 16.35 27.30
C GLU A 156 -5.03 17.82 27.29
N ALA A 157 -5.73 18.67 26.53
CA ALA A 157 -5.53 20.09 26.60
C ALA A 157 -5.77 20.52 28.06
N THR A 158 -4.70 20.70 28.83
CA THR A 158 -4.82 21.35 30.13
C THR A 158 -5.17 22.81 29.86
N ASP A 159 -6.14 23.36 30.59
CA ASP A 159 -6.62 24.75 30.47
C ASP A 159 -5.49 25.81 30.48
N GLU A 160 -4.28 25.43 30.92
CA GLU A 160 -3.09 26.29 31.02
C GLU A 160 -2.26 26.39 29.73
N GLU A 161 -2.55 25.57 28.72
CA GLU A 161 -1.87 25.57 27.41
C GLU A 161 -2.78 26.06 26.28
N ILE A 162 -3.72 26.95 26.60
CA ILE A 162 -4.37 27.77 25.57
C ILE A 162 -3.32 28.77 25.06
N LEU A 163 -2.60 28.34 24.03
CA LEU A 163 -1.81 29.22 23.18
C LEU A 163 -2.66 30.44 22.82
N ALA A 164 -2.09 31.64 22.92
CA ALA A 164 -2.78 32.84 22.50
C ALA A 164 -3.30 32.65 21.07
N GLU A 165 -4.44 33.25 20.73
CA GLU A 165 -5.04 33.20 19.38
C GLU A 165 -4.05 33.65 18.26
N THR A 166 -2.94 34.27 18.65
CA THR A 166 -1.86 34.69 17.75
C THR A 166 -0.72 33.68 17.60
N ASP A 167 -0.64 32.63 18.42
CA ASP A 167 0.42 31.62 18.38
C ASP A 167 0.02 30.45 17.47
N ARG A 168 0.15 30.72 16.15
CA ARG A 168 -0.20 29.80 15.06
C ARG A 168 0.66 28.52 15.02
N ALA A 169 1.73 28.43 15.82
CA ALA A 169 2.65 27.29 15.78
C ALA A 169 2.05 25.98 16.35
N GLY A 170 1.06 26.09 17.24
CA GLY A 170 0.35 24.93 17.80
C GLY A 170 -1.04 24.70 17.22
N TRP A 171 -1.42 25.41 16.15
CA TRP A 171 -2.74 25.23 15.54
C TRP A 171 -2.79 23.90 14.78
N PRO A 172 -3.89 23.13 14.91
CA PRO A 172 -4.05 21.89 14.15
C PRO A 172 -4.10 22.19 12.65
N VAL A 173 -3.20 21.58 11.88
CA VAL A 173 -3.18 21.69 10.42
C VAL A 173 -4.08 20.60 9.83
N ILE A 174 -5.22 21.02 9.27
CA ILE A 174 -6.11 20.12 8.53
C ILE A 174 -5.72 20.15 7.05
N ARG A 175 -5.37 19.00 6.48
CA ARG A 175 -5.13 18.83 5.04
C ARG A 175 -6.30 18.09 4.42
N ALA A 176 -6.97 18.72 3.46
CA ALA A 176 -8.04 18.12 2.69
C ALA A 176 -7.66 18.06 1.21
N GLN A 177 -7.93 16.94 0.55
CA GLN A 177 -7.94 16.89 -0.91
C GLN A 177 -9.31 17.35 -1.41
N VAL A 178 -9.33 18.38 -2.24
CA VAL A 178 -10.54 18.94 -2.81
C VAL A 178 -10.45 18.94 -4.35
N PRO A 179 -11.58 18.89 -5.07
CA PRO A 179 -11.60 19.07 -6.51
C PRO A 179 -10.94 20.41 -6.95
N PRO A 180 -10.36 20.49 -8.16
CA PRO A 180 -9.65 21.69 -8.62
C PRO A 180 -10.46 22.99 -8.56
N ASP A 181 -11.75 22.92 -8.85
CA ASP A 181 -12.68 24.06 -8.80
C ASP A 181 -12.93 24.58 -7.38
N VAL A 182 -12.88 23.69 -6.38
CA VAL A 182 -12.95 24.05 -4.96
C VAL A 182 -11.65 24.72 -4.51
N TYR A 183 -10.52 24.22 -4.98
CA TYR A 183 -9.20 24.80 -4.68
C TYR A 183 -9.04 26.22 -5.25
N GLU A 184 -9.38 26.42 -6.53
CA GLU A 184 -9.31 27.74 -7.19
C GLU A 184 -10.19 28.78 -6.48
N ARG A 185 -11.36 28.35 -5.99
CA ARG A 185 -12.27 29.23 -5.25
C ARG A 185 -11.76 29.54 -3.84
N TRP A 186 -11.14 28.58 -3.17
CA TRP A 186 -10.48 28.77 -1.88
C TRP A 186 -9.32 29.77 -1.97
N GLU A 187 -8.47 29.67 -3.01
CA GLU A 187 -7.39 30.64 -3.26
C GLU A 187 -7.92 32.06 -3.55
N GLY A 188 -9.11 32.18 -4.13
CA GLY A 188 -9.73 33.46 -4.48
C GLY A 188 -10.40 34.21 -3.31
N VAL A 189 -10.43 33.66 -2.10
CA VAL A 189 -10.98 34.34 -0.91
C VAL A 189 -9.91 35.25 -0.29
N ASP A 190 -10.17 36.56 -0.32
CA ASP A 190 -9.34 37.59 0.31
C ASP A 190 -9.64 37.69 1.82
N GLY A 191 -8.65 37.36 2.65
CA GLY A 191 -8.71 37.49 4.11
C GLY A 191 -7.39 37.09 4.77
N ASP A 192 -7.02 37.80 5.85
CA ASP A 192 -5.86 37.47 6.71
C ASP A 192 -6.15 36.33 7.72
N ASP A 193 -7.42 35.89 7.78
CA ASP A 193 -7.92 34.85 8.68
C ASP A 193 -8.51 33.66 7.89
N ASP A 194 -8.13 32.46 8.31
CA ASP A 194 -8.47 31.19 7.66
C ASP A 194 -9.95 30.79 7.88
N ALA A 195 -10.69 31.50 8.74
CA ALA A 195 -12.10 31.23 9.02
C ALA A 195 -13.02 31.34 7.79
N GLU A 196 -12.88 32.40 6.97
CA GLU A 196 -13.70 32.58 5.75
C GLU A 196 -13.35 31.56 4.67
N ARG A 197 -12.08 31.15 4.62
CA ARG A 197 -11.56 30.10 3.75
C ARG A 197 -12.09 28.72 4.12
N VAL A 198 -12.18 28.42 5.42
CA VAL A 198 -12.77 27.16 5.92
C VAL A 198 -14.27 27.11 5.66
N LEU A 199 -15.00 28.22 5.84
CA LEU A 199 -16.42 28.29 5.50
C LEU A 199 -16.69 28.04 4.02
N ALA A 200 -15.84 28.55 3.12
CA ALA A 200 -15.94 28.26 1.70
C ALA A 200 -15.82 26.76 1.38
N VAL A 201 -15.00 26.02 2.15
CA VAL A 201 -14.84 24.56 2.00
C VAL A 201 -16.02 23.80 2.60
N LEU A 202 -16.58 24.24 3.74
CA LEU A 202 -17.69 23.58 4.42
C LEU A 202 -19.03 23.75 3.70
N GLU A 203 -19.32 24.96 3.17
CA GLU A 203 -20.54 25.21 2.38
C GLU A 203 -20.61 24.32 1.12
N LEU A 204 -19.46 23.91 0.57
CA LEU A 204 -19.37 23.02 -0.60
C LEU A 204 -19.66 21.54 -0.27
N ALA A 205 -19.48 21.13 0.99
CA ALA A 205 -19.82 19.79 1.46
C ALA A 205 -21.32 19.66 1.83
N GLY A 206 -22.09 20.76 1.80
CA GLY A 206 -23.49 20.79 2.19
C GLY A 206 -23.72 20.65 3.70
N LEU A 207 -22.74 21.05 4.51
CA LEU A 207 -22.77 21.05 5.98
C LEU A 207 -22.82 22.48 6.53
#